data_AF-A0A7Y5E299-F1
#
_entry.id   AF-A0A7Y5E299-F1
#
_cell.length_a   1.000
_cell.length_b   1.000
_cell.length_c   1.000
_cell.angle_alpha   90.00
_cell.angle_beta   90.00
_cell.angle_gamma   90.00
#
_symmetry.space_group_name_H-M   'P 1'
#
loop_
_entity.id
_entity.type
_entity.pdbx_description
1 polymer ?
#
loop_
_entity_poly.entity_id
_entity_poly.type
_entity_poly.pdbx_seq_one_letter_code
_entity_poly.pdbx_strand_id
1 'polypeptide(L)'
;MKPLRRAAAALAGLVVLACGCASSTRYVDAPLELGPADARRTNESVRITPATPAEPVTLVGRWSGTGTQDDGQSWPIVVDVLSSAAGRCATARYPSIPCTADWFCTGTDGDVVVAKEKLRTGAGKCIDNGEMRMQLVDGTLEWSWRGDGQTANAVLHKEDRASR
;
A
#
# COMPACT_ATOMS: atom_id res chain seq x y z
N MET A 1 -17.79 -24.70 -37.20
CA MET A 1 -18.49 -23.46 -36.77
C MET A 1 -19.97 -23.80 -36.55
N LYS A 2 -20.47 -23.66 -35.32
CA LYS A 2 -21.87 -23.89 -34.93
C LYS A 2 -22.32 -22.68 -34.09
N PRO A 3 -23.34 -21.91 -34.49
CA PRO A 3 -23.88 -20.85 -33.66
C PRO A 3 -25.32 -21.16 -33.24
N LEU A 4 -25.60 -21.26 -31.94
CA LEU A 4 -26.93 -21.16 -31.31
C LEU A 4 -26.66 -21.00 -29.80
N ARG A 5 -27.34 -20.19 -28.99
CA ARG A 5 -28.49 -19.29 -29.13
C ARG A 5 -28.46 -18.36 -27.91
N ARG A 6 -29.07 -17.18 -28.07
CA ARG A 6 -29.30 -16.14 -27.06
C ARG A 6 -30.17 -16.64 -25.88
N ALA A 7 -29.97 -16.08 -24.70
CA ALA A 7 -31.05 -15.74 -23.78
C ALA A 7 -30.65 -14.54 -22.91
N ALA A 8 -31.58 -13.60 -22.80
CA ALA A 8 -31.51 -12.33 -22.09
C ALA A 8 -32.32 -12.40 -20.79
N ALA A 9 -32.31 -11.26 -20.07
CA ALA A 9 -33.10 -10.87 -18.88
C ALA A 9 -32.45 -11.26 -17.55
N ALA A 10 -31.80 -10.33 -16.85
CA ALA A 10 -32.34 -9.16 -16.13
C ALA A 10 -33.11 -9.58 -14.88
N LEU A 11 -32.54 -9.30 -13.71
CA LEU A 11 -33.28 -9.01 -12.49
C LEU A 11 -32.50 -7.92 -11.71
N ALA A 12 -33.06 -6.72 -11.78
CA ALA A 12 -32.73 -5.62 -10.89
C ALA A 12 -33.24 -5.94 -9.49
N GLY A 13 -32.35 -5.88 -8.50
CA GLY A 13 -32.68 -5.97 -7.09
C GLY A 13 -32.11 -4.75 -6.37
N LEU A 14 -32.81 -3.62 -6.46
CA LEU A 14 -32.53 -2.41 -5.71
C LEU A 14 -33.15 -2.58 -4.31
N VAL A 15 -32.34 -2.86 -3.29
CA VAL A 15 -32.78 -2.78 -1.89
C VAL A 15 -32.21 -1.51 -1.29
N VAL A 16 -33.04 -0.47 -1.23
CA VAL A 16 -32.80 0.73 -0.43
C VAL A 16 -33.37 0.45 0.95
N LEU A 17 -32.52 0.14 1.93
CA LEU A 17 -32.88 0.24 3.33
C LEU A 17 -32.42 1.60 3.84
N ALA A 18 -33.39 2.51 3.99
CA ALA A 18 -33.22 3.77 4.67
C ALA A 18 -33.54 3.62 6.17
N CYS A 19 -32.93 4.51 6.95
CA CYS A 19 -33.45 5.08 8.19
C CYS A 19 -33.18 4.34 9.51
N GLY A 20 -32.61 5.08 10.47
CA GLY A 20 -32.41 4.71 11.87
C GLY A 20 -31.11 5.31 12.43
N CYS A 21 -31.01 6.63 12.57
CA CYS A 21 -31.38 7.45 13.74
C CYS A 21 -30.47 7.31 14.97
N ALA A 22 -30.12 8.50 15.49
CA ALA A 22 -29.77 8.84 16.86
C ALA A 22 -28.29 8.69 17.28
N SER A 23 -27.50 9.69 16.89
CA SER A 23 -26.39 10.19 17.69
C SER A 23 -26.88 10.53 19.10
N SER A 24 -26.50 9.72 20.10
CA SER A 24 -26.72 10.03 21.51
C SER A 24 -25.43 10.61 22.10
N THR A 25 -25.18 11.90 21.85
CA THR A 25 -24.13 12.62 22.55
C THR A 25 -24.65 12.96 23.94
N ARG A 26 -24.24 12.20 24.96
CA ARG A 26 -24.49 12.56 26.36
C ARG A 26 -23.56 13.72 26.71
N TYR A 27 -24.11 14.92 26.74
CA TYR A 27 -23.50 16.08 27.39
C TYR A 27 -23.64 15.86 28.90
N VAL A 28 -22.56 15.47 29.55
CA VAL A 28 -22.47 15.46 31.01
C VAL A 28 -21.92 16.82 31.44
N ASP A 29 -22.78 17.63 32.06
CA ASP A 29 -22.39 18.82 32.79
C ASP A 29 -21.43 18.43 33.92
N ALA A 30 -20.19 18.90 33.84
CA ALA A 30 -19.25 18.82 34.94
C ALA A 30 -19.37 20.09 35.79
N PRO A 31 -19.46 19.99 37.13
CA PRO A 31 -19.49 21.14 38.01
C PRO A 31 -18.16 21.91 37.97
N LEU A 32 -18.26 23.23 37.82
CA LEU A 32 -17.18 24.20 38.01
C LEU A 32 -16.79 24.25 39.50
N GLU A 33 -15.94 23.33 39.94
CA GLU A 33 -15.22 23.45 41.20
C GLU A 33 -14.02 24.41 40.98
N LEU A 34 -14.21 25.67 41.38
CA LEU A 34 -13.15 26.66 41.51
C LEU A 34 -12.24 26.28 42.68
N GLY A 35 -11.27 25.40 42.40
CA GLY A 35 -10.16 25.11 43.31
C GLY A 35 -9.24 26.34 43.47
N PRO A 36 -8.62 26.52 44.66
CA PRO A 36 -7.71 27.63 44.91
C PRO A 36 -6.45 27.55 44.04
N ALA A 37 -5.99 28.72 43.62
CA ALA A 37 -4.81 28.93 42.79
C ALA A 37 -3.53 28.52 43.53
N ASP A 38 -3.05 27.29 43.28
CA ASP A 38 -1.69 26.90 43.62
C ASP A 38 -0.71 27.42 42.57
N ALA A 39 -0.22 28.64 42.83
CA ALA A 39 0.91 29.23 42.16
C ALA A 39 2.22 28.51 42.56
N ARG A 40 2.51 27.39 41.90
CA ARG A 40 3.88 26.88 41.74
C ARG A 40 4.18 26.67 40.27
N ARG A 41 4.42 27.80 39.59
CA ARG A 41 5.11 27.82 38.29
C ARG A 41 6.56 27.43 38.54
N THR A 42 6.85 26.14 38.59
CA THR A 42 8.21 25.66 38.34
C THR A 42 8.56 26.04 36.91
N ASN A 43 9.65 26.78 36.76
CA ASN A 43 10.27 27.13 35.49
C ASN A 43 10.83 25.84 34.86
N GLU A 44 9.94 24.97 34.38
CA GLU A 44 10.33 23.83 33.56
C GLU A 44 10.56 24.37 32.16
N SER A 45 11.82 24.71 31.89
CA SER A 45 12.27 25.05 30.55
C SER A 45 12.01 23.85 29.66
N VAL A 46 10.83 23.82 29.03
CA VAL A 46 10.50 22.89 27.95
C VAL A 46 11.51 23.17 26.86
N ARG A 47 12.56 22.34 26.82
CA ARG A 47 13.49 22.30 25.71
C ARG A 47 12.67 21.80 24.53
N ILE A 48 12.20 22.71 23.70
CA ILE A 48 11.66 22.36 22.39
C ILE A 48 12.86 21.86 21.59
N THR A 49 13.05 20.55 21.59
CA THR A 49 14.00 19.92 20.68
C THR A 49 13.51 20.25 19.27
N PRO A 50 14.31 20.92 18.44
CA PRO A 50 13.91 21.16 17.06
C PRO A 50 13.62 19.80 16.42
N ALA A 51 12.43 19.66 15.83
CA ALA A 51 12.08 18.46 15.09
C ALA A 51 13.13 18.28 13.99
N THR A 52 13.82 17.15 14.01
CA THR A 52 14.71 16.76 12.91
C THR A 52 13.89 16.83 11.61
N PRO A 53 14.37 17.53 10.57
CA PRO A 53 13.68 17.55 9.28
C PRO A 53 13.42 16.12 8.83
N ALA A 54 12.15 15.82 8.50
CA ALA A 54 11.82 14.51 7.95
C ALA A 54 12.63 14.32 6.67
N GLU A 55 13.39 13.22 6.60
CA GLU A 55 14.10 12.83 5.39
C GLU A 55 13.10 12.76 4.22
N PRO A 56 13.43 13.29 3.02
CA PRO A 56 12.54 13.23 1.88
C PRO A 56 12.20 11.76 1.59
N VAL A 57 10.90 11.45 1.50
CA VAL A 57 10.47 10.09 1.22
C VAL A 57 10.81 9.77 -0.23
N THR A 58 11.74 8.86 -0.42
CA THR A 58 12.13 8.33 -1.73
C THR A 58 11.58 6.93 -1.93
N LEU A 59 11.37 6.55 -3.21
CA LEU A 59 10.98 5.20 -3.60
C LEU A 59 12.08 4.17 -3.28
N VAL A 60 13.35 4.59 -3.25
CA VAL A 60 14.48 3.73 -2.87
C VAL A 60 14.37 3.32 -1.40
N GLY A 61 14.53 2.03 -1.16
CA GLY A 61 14.41 1.43 0.17
C GLY A 61 13.72 0.08 0.11
N ARG A 62 13.42 -0.42 1.30
CA ARG A 62 12.71 -1.69 1.45
C ARG A 62 11.26 -1.43 1.78
N TRP A 63 10.39 -2.19 1.13
CA TRP A 63 8.95 -2.07 1.22
C TRP A 63 8.33 -3.44 1.44
N SER A 64 7.29 -3.51 2.25
CA SER A 64 6.53 -4.73 2.47
C SER A 64 5.03 -4.48 2.55
N GLY A 65 4.24 -5.48 2.19
CA GLY A 65 2.79 -5.41 2.24
C GLY A 65 2.15 -6.70 1.74
N THR A 66 0.87 -6.63 1.42
CA THR A 66 0.10 -7.76 0.88
C THR A 66 -0.37 -7.42 -0.53
N GLY A 67 0.04 -8.23 -1.50
CA GLY A 67 -0.51 -8.19 -2.85
C GLY A 67 -1.83 -8.95 -2.90
N THR A 68 -2.78 -8.43 -3.68
CA THR A 68 -4.08 -9.06 -3.95
C THR A 68 -4.29 -9.14 -5.46
N GLN A 69 -4.56 -10.35 -5.94
CA GLN A 69 -4.89 -10.64 -7.33
C GLN A 69 -6.36 -10.40 -7.63
N ASP A 70 -6.71 -10.24 -8.90
CA ASP A 70 -8.09 -10.07 -9.37
C ASP A 70 -9.03 -11.24 -9.08
N ASP A 71 -8.50 -12.45 -8.88
CA ASP A 71 -9.25 -13.62 -8.40
C ASP A 71 -9.46 -13.66 -6.86
N GLY A 72 -8.94 -12.65 -6.14
CA GLY A 72 -9.04 -12.51 -4.70
C GLY A 72 -7.94 -13.22 -3.91
N GLN A 73 -7.04 -13.97 -4.54
CA GLN A 73 -5.88 -14.52 -3.84
C GLN A 73 -4.98 -13.40 -3.32
N SER A 74 -4.35 -13.61 -2.16
CA SER A 74 -3.48 -12.62 -1.55
C SER A 74 -2.22 -13.25 -0.97
N TRP A 75 -1.11 -12.53 -1.03
CA TRP A 75 0.19 -12.98 -0.55
C TRP A 75 1.06 -11.84 -0.05
N PRO A 76 1.92 -12.07 0.97
CA PRO A 76 2.94 -11.10 1.35
C PRO A 76 3.92 -10.86 0.20
N ILE A 77 4.33 -9.61 0.03
CA ILE A 77 5.37 -9.18 -0.89
C ILE A 77 6.39 -8.33 -0.13
N VAL A 78 7.67 -8.54 -0.42
CA VAL A 78 8.77 -7.73 0.08
C VAL A 78 9.65 -7.31 -1.08
N VAL A 79 9.85 -6.00 -1.23
CA VAL A 79 10.59 -5.39 -2.33
C VAL A 79 11.76 -4.59 -1.76
N ASP A 80 12.97 -4.86 -2.24
CA ASP A 80 14.10 -3.95 -2.06
C ASP A 80 14.26 -3.15 -3.36
N VAL A 81 13.84 -1.87 -3.35
CA VAL A 81 14.05 -0.95 -4.47
C VAL A 81 15.42 -0.30 -4.32
N LEU A 82 16.26 -0.50 -5.32
CA LEU A 82 17.66 -0.08 -5.40
C LEU A 82 17.82 1.25 -6.14
N SER A 83 16.95 1.52 -7.11
CA SER A 83 16.99 2.71 -7.97
C SER A 83 15.63 2.95 -8.61
N SER A 84 15.36 4.16 -9.10
CA SER A 84 14.25 4.48 -10.03
C SER A 84 14.71 4.65 -11.48
N ALA A 85 16.02 4.57 -11.73
CA ALA A 85 16.58 4.67 -13.08
C ALA A 85 16.37 3.39 -13.89
N ALA A 86 16.49 3.50 -15.21
CA ALA A 86 16.38 2.36 -16.12
C ALA A 86 17.44 1.29 -15.85
N GLY A 87 17.10 0.02 -16.08
CA GLY A 87 17.92 -1.14 -15.75
C GLY A 87 17.41 -1.88 -14.51
N ARG A 88 18.24 -2.77 -13.93
CA ARG A 88 17.85 -3.52 -12.73
C ARG A 88 17.66 -2.54 -11.57
N CYS A 89 16.43 -2.43 -11.08
CA CYS A 89 16.05 -1.38 -10.16
C CYS A 89 15.45 -1.89 -8.85
N ALA A 90 14.98 -3.13 -8.80
CA ALA A 90 14.52 -3.73 -7.55
C ALA A 90 14.69 -5.25 -7.51
N THR A 91 14.55 -5.80 -6.31
CA THR A 91 14.42 -7.23 -6.07
C THR A 91 13.17 -7.53 -5.27
N ALA A 92 12.36 -8.48 -5.71
CA ALA A 92 11.14 -8.90 -5.01
C ALA A 92 11.25 -10.33 -4.46
N ARG A 93 10.59 -10.56 -3.33
CA ARG A 93 10.41 -11.87 -2.69
C ARG A 93 8.95 -11.98 -2.25
N TYR A 94 8.39 -13.18 -2.40
CA TYR A 94 7.00 -13.48 -2.01
C TYR A 94 7.03 -14.53 -0.89
N PRO A 95 7.08 -14.18 0.42
CA PRO A 95 7.42 -15.16 1.46
C PRO A 95 6.54 -16.42 1.54
N SER A 96 5.26 -16.34 1.16
CA SER A 96 4.34 -17.48 1.17
C SER A 96 4.41 -18.35 -0.10
N ILE A 97 5.08 -17.88 -1.16
CA ILE A 97 5.17 -18.54 -2.46
C ILE A 97 6.65 -18.56 -2.84
N PRO A 98 7.30 -19.71 -3.09
CA PRO A 98 8.77 -19.80 -3.24
C PRO A 98 9.32 -19.21 -4.56
N CYS A 99 9.02 -17.94 -4.80
CA CYS A 99 9.35 -17.15 -5.97
C CYS A 99 10.12 -15.91 -5.54
N THR A 100 11.12 -15.59 -6.35
CA THR A 100 11.91 -14.36 -6.23
C THR A 100 12.09 -13.79 -7.61
N ALA A 101 12.18 -12.47 -7.70
CA ALA A 101 12.30 -11.79 -8.98
C ALA A 101 13.32 -10.65 -8.91
N ASP A 102 13.84 -10.28 -10.07
CA ASP A 102 14.47 -9.00 -10.33
C ASP A 102 13.50 -8.15 -11.15
N TRP A 103 13.44 -6.85 -10.85
CA TRP A 103 12.67 -5.89 -11.63
C TRP A 103 13.61 -5.01 -12.43
N PHE A 104 13.29 -4.85 -13.71
CA PHE A 104 14.03 -4.03 -14.66
C PHE A 104 13.19 -2.82 -15.03
N CYS A 105 13.52 -1.67 -14.47
CA CYS A 105 12.85 -0.42 -14.76
C CYS A 105 13.12 -0.02 -16.22
N THR A 106 12.06 0.35 -16.92
CA THR A 106 12.11 0.78 -18.32
C THR A 106 12.04 2.29 -18.45
N GLY A 107 11.59 2.99 -17.41
CA GLY A 107 11.50 4.45 -17.34
C GLY A 107 10.42 4.88 -16.36
N THR A 108 9.96 6.12 -16.54
CA THR A 108 8.87 6.72 -15.77
C THR A 108 7.76 7.22 -16.70
N ASP A 109 6.54 7.17 -16.21
CA ASP A 109 5.34 7.75 -16.82
C ASP A 109 4.74 8.74 -15.81
N GLY A 110 5.12 10.01 -15.92
CA GLY A 110 4.95 10.98 -14.83
C GLY A 110 5.72 10.56 -13.58
N ASP A 111 5.02 10.45 -12.45
CA ASP A 111 5.57 10.02 -11.16
C ASP A 111 5.56 8.49 -10.97
N VAL A 112 5.16 7.75 -12.00
CA VAL A 112 5.04 6.29 -11.95
C VAL A 112 6.30 5.66 -12.54
N VAL A 113 7.02 4.86 -11.74
CA VAL A 113 8.11 4.01 -12.24
C VAL A 113 7.52 2.76 -12.88
N VAL A 114 7.91 2.48 -14.12
CA VAL A 114 7.47 1.30 -14.87
C VAL A 114 8.62 0.29 -14.94
N ALA A 115 8.33 -0.98 -14.66
CA ALA A 115 9.33 -2.05 -14.68
C ALA A 115 8.78 -3.34 -15.28
N LYS A 116 9.68 -4.22 -15.74
CA LYS A 116 9.39 -5.60 -16.13
C LYS A 116 9.97 -6.58 -15.12
N GLU A 117 9.19 -7.60 -14.78
CA GLU A 117 9.62 -8.68 -13.92
C GLU A 117 10.49 -9.68 -14.68
N LYS A 118 11.49 -10.21 -14.00
CA LYS A 118 12.20 -11.42 -14.39
C LYS A 118 12.34 -12.33 -13.18
N LEU A 119 11.70 -13.50 -13.21
CA LEU A 119 11.82 -14.49 -12.15
C LEU A 119 13.27 -15.00 -12.05
N ARG A 120 13.75 -15.09 -10.80
CA ARG A 120 15.00 -15.76 -10.44
C ARG A 120 14.74 -17.18 -9.97
N THR A 121 13.65 -17.40 -9.23
CA THR A 121 13.22 -18.72 -8.75
C THR A 121 11.70 -18.84 -8.86
N GLY A 122 11.20 -20.07 -8.91
CA GLY A 122 9.75 -20.32 -8.95
C GLY A 122 9.16 -20.42 -10.37
N ALA A 123 9.97 -20.66 -11.39
CA ALA A 123 9.50 -20.95 -12.74
C ALA A 123 8.47 -22.09 -12.74
N GLY A 124 7.35 -21.91 -13.45
CA GLY A 124 6.23 -22.85 -13.48
C GLY A 124 5.28 -22.77 -12.27
N LYS A 125 5.61 -21.96 -11.25
CA LYS A 125 4.73 -21.67 -10.10
C LYS A 125 4.25 -20.22 -10.08
N CYS A 126 5.08 -19.31 -10.56
CA CYS A 126 4.77 -17.89 -10.69
C CYS A 126 4.79 -17.47 -12.16
N ILE A 127 4.03 -16.43 -12.47
CA ILE A 127 4.00 -15.81 -13.78
C ILE A 127 5.23 -14.91 -13.91
N ASP A 128 5.87 -14.93 -15.07
CA ASP A 128 7.06 -14.13 -15.38
C ASP A 128 6.73 -13.04 -16.41
N ASN A 129 7.63 -12.07 -16.58
CA ASN A 129 7.53 -10.98 -17.56
C ASN A 129 6.33 -10.04 -17.37
N GLY A 130 5.75 -10.02 -16.15
CA GLY A 130 4.74 -9.04 -15.79
C GLY A 130 5.29 -7.62 -15.82
N GLU A 131 4.40 -6.65 -16.06
CA GLU A 131 4.68 -5.24 -15.93
C GLU A 131 4.29 -4.75 -14.55
N MET A 132 5.19 -4.02 -13.89
CA MET A 132 4.90 -3.35 -12.63
C MET A 132 4.84 -1.86 -12.85
N ARG A 133 3.93 -1.21 -12.12
CA ARG A 133 3.86 0.23 -11.98
C ARG A 133 3.91 0.57 -10.50
N MET A 134 4.79 1.50 -10.15
CA MET A 134 5.12 1.87 -8.78
C MET A 134 5.04 3.37 -8.61
N GLN A 135 4.28 3.84 -7.62
CA GLN A 135 4.15 5.26 -7.31
C GLN A 135 4.21 5.48 -5.80
N LEU A 136 4.87 6.55 -5.39
CA LEU A 136 4.85 6.96 -3.99
C LEU A 136 3.64 7.87 -3.76
N VAL A 137 2.74 7.46 -2.86
CA VAL A 137 1.52 8.20 -2.50
C VAL A 137 1.43 8.24 -0.97
N ASP A 138 1.41 9.45 -0.40
CA ASP A 138 1.29 9.69 1.04
C ASP A 138 2.25 8.86 1.92
N GLY A 139 3.48 8.65 1.43
CA GLY A 139 4.53 7.90 2.14
C GLY A 139 4.44 6.38 1.99
N THR A 140 3.46 5.87 1.25
CA THR A 140 3.35 4.46 0.88
C THR A 140 3.72 4.24 -0.58
N LEU A 141 4.14 3.02 -0.91
CA LEU A 141 4.41 2.62 -2.29
C LEU A 141 3.19 1.88 -2.82
N GLU A 142 2.41 2.56 -3.66
CA GLU A 142 1.36 1.91 -4.45
C GLU A 142 2.03 1.10 -5.56
N TRP A 143 1.69 -0.18 -5.60
CA TRP A 143 2.23 -1.14 -6.55
C TRP A 143 1.08 -1.82 -7.28
N SER A 144 1.23 -1.93 -8.60
CA SER A 144 0.36 -2.75 -9.43
C SER A 144 1.19 -3.60 -10.37
N TRP A 145 0.67 -4.77 -10.71
CA TRP A 145 1.27 -5.73 -11.61
C TRP A 145 0.24 -6.22 -12.64
N ARG A 146 0.68 -6.43 -13.87
CA ARG A 146 -0.12 -7.01 -14.95
C ARG A 146 0.70 -7.98 -15.80
N GLY A 147 0.18 -9.18 -16.02
CA GLY A 147 0.84 -10.20 -16.84
C GLY A 147 -0.07 -11.41 -17.07
N ASP A 148 0.07 -12.07 -18.21
CA ASP A 148 -0.71 -13.28 -18.58
C ASP A 148 -2.24 -13.17 -18.34
N GLY A 149 -2.80 -11.99 -18.62
CA GLY A 149 -4.23 -11.72 -18.45
C GLY A 149 -4.69 -11.48 -17.01
N GLN A 150 -3.79 -11.55 -16.03
CA GLN A 150 -4.07 -11.30 -14.62
C GLN A 150 -3.54 -9.93 -14.16
N THR A 151 -4.12 -9.44 -13.08
CA THR A 151 -3.72 -8.20 -12.40
C THR A 151 -3.59 -8.41 -10.90
N ALA A 152 -2.65 -7.71 -10.27
CA ALA A 152 -2.51 -7.68 -8.83
C ALA A 152 -2.15 -6.27 -8.36
N ASN A 153 -2.53 -5.91 -7.14
CA ASN A 153 -2.24 -4.61 -6.55
C ASN A 153 -1.83 -4.75 -5.08
N ALA A 154 -1.08 -3.77 -4.58
CA ALA A 154 -0.67 -3.70 -3.18
C ALA A 154 -0.41 -2.24 -2.76
N VAL A 155 -0.63 -1.96 -1.49
CA VAL A 155 -0.05 -0.80 -0.81
C VAL A 155 1.09 -1.31 0.06
N LEU A 156 2.31 -0.83 -0.18
CA LEU A 156 3.50 -1.27 0.52
C LEU A 156 4.00 -0.18 1.47
N HIS A 157 4.43 -0.60 2.64
CA HIS A 157 4.95 0.27 3.69
C HIS A 157 6.46 0.16 3.76
N LYS A 158 7.12 1.31 3.95
CA LYS A 158 8.58 1.38 4.08
C LYS A 158 8.97 0.65 5.37
N GLU A 159 9.92 -0.27 5.27
CA GLU A 159 10.50 -0.89 6.45
C GLU A 159 11.54 0.06 7.06
N ASP A 160 11.40 0.35 8.35
CA ASP A 160 12.39 1.14 9.08
C ASP A 160 13.73 0.41 9.10
N ARG A 161 14.81 1.13 8.76
CA ARG A 161 16.19 0.60 8.84
C ARG A 161 16.58 0.16 10.25
N ALA A 162 15.88 0.64 11.29
CA ALA A 162 16.22 0.44 12.69
C ALA A 162 15.93 -0.98 13.22
N SER A 163 15.26 -1.83 12.44
CA SER A 163 14.82 -3.18 12.88
C SER A 163 15.76 -4.30 12.47
N ARG A 164 17.02 -4.01 12.14
CA ARG A 164 18.06 -5.02 11.82
C ARG A 164 19.30 -4.87 12.65
#